data_AF-A0A938WPQ0-F1
#
_entry.id   AF-A0A938WPQ0-F1
#
_cell.length_a   1.000
_cell.length_b   1.000
_cell.length_c   1.000
_cell.angle_alpha   90.00
_cell.angle_beta   90.00
_cell.angle_gamma   90.00
#
_symmetry.space_group_name_H-M   'P 1'
#
loop_
_entity.id
_entity.type
_entity.pdbx_description
1 polymer ?
#
loop_
_entity_poly.entity_id
_entity_poly.type
_entity_poly.pdbx_seq_one_letter_code
_entity_poly.pdbx_strand_id
1 'polypeptide(L)'
;MDYPIEITGKTIKQVTKLNLSNLGLTEIPENIFLYTNLTKLTLSGNQIRNIPKDILKLRKLKTIDLSKNEIKTLQSALFKLPNLRTLNLYCNSITALPKQFYDSSITCLIAGHNRLTAVDFEKLHNIESLDLTYNQLTSIHIGLEAWKLRLLRIKGNPIENCSIDNAVKRHLDYLDIDINEYTNKKTSIMETRGTVIKKDTGIHHIFISYSHDDTRWLEKLKKHLKGLESYYDFEEWDDQKLKASDEWDKEISDALERSTIAICLVSASFMASDYIRGKELPPLFKKAKENGTKIIPLMVSPCGVFEDSWLSKYQAAGNPQETLSECTDAEAERRLANLMRDLKELIK
;
A
#
# COMPACT_ATOMS: atom_id res chain seq x y z
N MET A 1 3.36 5.23 -36.83
CA MET A 1 2.24 4.25 -36.77
C MET A 1 1.16 4.90 -35.92
N ASP A 2 0.01 5.17 -36.52
CA ASP A 2 -1.13 5.78 -35.87
C ASP A 2 -1.72 4.83 -34.82
N TYR A 3 -1.52 5.13 -33.54
CA TYR A 3 -2.35 4.59 -32.45
C TYR A 3 -3.25 5.70 -31.93
N PRO A 4 -4.45 5.91 -32.50
CA PRO A 4 -5.43 6.73 -31.83
C PRO A 4 -5.97 5.87 -30.67
N ILE A 5 -5.63 6.25 -29.44
CA ILE A 5 -6.44 5.84 -28.30
C ILE A 5 -7.74 6.63 -28.48
N GLU A 6 -8.66 6.11 -29.29
CA GLU A 6 -10.00 6.66 -29.40
C GLU A 6 -10.74 6.34 -28.12
N ILE A 7 -10.85 7.33 -27.23
CA ILE A 7 -11.76 7.24 -26.09
C ILE A 7 -13.17 7.38 -26.65
N THR A 8 -13.76 6.25 -27.08
CA THR A 8 -15.09 6.21 -27.67
C THR A 8 -16.14 6.72 -26.67
N GLY A 9 -16.90 7.75 -27.05
CA GLY A 9 -18.06 8.24 -26.28
C GLY A 9 -17.82 9.43 -25.33
N LYS A 10 -16.61 9.98 -25.24
CA LYS A 10 -16.34 11.24 -24.50
C LYS A 10 -15.59 12.23 -25.37
N THR A 11 -16.02 13.50 -25.34
CA THR A 11 -15.22 14.57 -25.97
C THR A 11 -13.90 14.73 -25.21
N ILE A 12 -12.81 15.10 -25.91
CA ILE A 12 -11.47 15.33 -25.32
C ILE A 12 -11.54 16.24 -24.08
N LYS A 13 -12.51 17.17 -24.04
CA LYS A 13 -12.75 18.09 -22.92
C LYS A 13 -13.29 17.42 -21.65
N GLN A 14 -13.97 16.28 -21.74
CA GLN A 14 -14.59 15.58 -20.61
C GLN A 14 -13.68 14.56 -19.95
N VAL A 15 -12.56 14.20 -20.58
CA VAL A 15 -11.64 13.19 -20.06
C VAL A 15 -10.72 13.82 -19.02
N THR A 16 -10.89 13.40 -17.78
CA THR A 16 -10.08 13.85 -16.63
C THR A 16 -9.18 12.75 -16.09
N LYS A 17 -9.50 11.47 -16.35
CA LYS A 17 -8.71 10.31 -15.96
C LYS A 17 -8.51 9.43 -17.18
N LEU A 18 -7.28 8.98 -17.41
CA LEU A 18 -6.94 8.09 -18.51
C LEU A 18 -6.03 6.97 -18.01
N ASN A 19 -6.39 5.74 -18.34
CA ASN A 19 -5.62 4.54 -18.02
C ASN A 19 -5.17 3.86 -19.31
N LEU A 20 -3.86 3.68 -19.44
CA LEU A 20 -3.15 3.07 -20.56
C LEU A 20 -2.16 2.01 -20.07
N SER A 21 -2.45 1.38 -18.94
CA SER A 21 -1.60 0.36 -18.36
C SER A 21 -1.58 -0.92 -19.19
N ASN A 22 -0.44 -1.62 -19.19
CA ASN A 22 -0.27 -2.95 -19.80
C ASN A 22 -0.60 -3.01 -21.30
N LEU A 23 -0.33 -1.93 -22.04
CA LEU A 23 -0.57 -1.86 -23.49
C LEU A 23 0.70 -2.09 -24.32
N GLY A 24 1.83 -2.40 -23.67
CA GLY A 24 3.11 -2.62 -24.35
C GLY A 24 3.67 -1.34 -25.00
N LEU A 25 3.28 -0.16 -24.51
CA LEU A 25 3.71 1.11 -25.06
C LEU A 25 5.22 1.32 -24.85
N THR A 26 5.96 1.61 -25.92
CA THR A 26 7.40 1.92 -25.84
C THR A 26 7.67 3.41 -25.62
N GLU A 27 6.66 4.25 -25.90
CA GLU A 27 6.65 5.70 -25.73
C GLU A 27 5.26 6.16 -25.29
N ILE A 28 5.16 7.41 -24.80
CA ILE A 28 3.86 8.01 -24.47
C ILE A 28 3.25 8.55 -25.78
N PRO A 29 2.09 8.02 -26.24
CA PRO A 29 1.43 8.49 -27.47
C PRO A 29 1.18 10.01 -27.50
N GLU A 30 1.53 10.66 -28.61
CA GLU A 30 1.44 12.13 -28.74
C GLU A 30 0.02 12.69 -28.57
N ASN A 31 -0.98 11.93 -28.99
CA ASN A 31 -2.39 12.30 -28.86
C ASN A 31 -2.85 12.46 -27.39
N ILE A 32 -2.16 11.85 -26.42
CA ILE A 32 -2.48 12.02 -24.99
C ILE A 32 -2.39 13.50 -24.58
N PHE A 33 -1.50 14.27 -25.21
CA PHE A 33 -1.29 15.68 -24.89
C PHE A 33 -2.44 16.59 -25.36
N LEU A 34 -3.38 16.08 -26.14
CA LEU A 34 -4.62 16.79 -26.51
C LEU A 34 -5.62 16.86 -25.34
N TYR A 35 -5.56 15.90 -24.40
CA TYR A 35 -6.45 15.82 -23.25
C TYR A 35 -6.00 16.75 -22.11
N THR A 36 -5.99 18.05 -22.37
CA THR A 36 -5.52 19.10 -21.44
C THR A 36 -6.27 19.18 -20.11
N ASN A 37 -7.43 18.52 -20.00
CA ASN A 37 -8.20 18.40 -18.76
C ASN A 37 -7.83 17.20 -17.88
N LEU A 38 -6.84 16.40 -18.27
CA LEU A 38 -6.36 15.26 -17.47
C LEU A 38 -5.85 15.72 -16.10
N THR A 39 -6.36 15.06 -15.07
CA THR A 39 -5.93 15.17 -13.67
C THR A 39 -5.25 13.88 -13.20
N LYS A 40 -5.55 12.72 -13.79
CA LYS A 40 -4.87 11.44 -13.54
C LYS A 40 -4.51 10.74 -14.84
N LEU A 41 -3.25 10.33 -14.98
CA LEU A 41 -2.75 9.53 -16.11
C LEU A 41 -2.03 8.29 -15.57
N THR A 42 -2.51 7.11 -15.96
CA THR A 42 -1.91 5.82 -15.58
C THR A 42 -1.31 5.17 -16.82
N LEU A 43 -0.02 4.88 -16.78
CA LEU A 43 0.81 4.32 -17.85
C LEU A 43 1.62 3.11 -17.33
N SER A 44 1.16 2.46 -16.27
CA SER A 44 1.92 1.41 -15.59
C SER A 44 2.01 0.10 -16.39
N GLY A 45 3.10 -0.64 -16.23
CA GLY A 45 3.27 -1.93 -16.91
C GLY A 45 3.47 -1.79 -18.43
N ASN A 46 4.16 -0.75 -18.87
CA ASN A 46 4.54 -0.54 -20.26
C ASN A 46 6.07 -0.64 -20.43
N GLN A 47 6.60 -0.28 -21.60
CA GLN A 47 8.03 -0.29 -21.94
C GLN A 47 8.53 1.13 -22.19
N ILE A 48 7.95 2.12 -21.52
CA ILE A 48 8.24 3.54 -21.73
C ILE A 48 9.64 3.83 -21.19
N ARG A 49 10.48 4.44 -22.04
CA ARG A 49 11.86 4.82 -21.69
C ARG A 49 12.02 6.31 -21.41
N ASN A 50 11.19 7.14 -22.05
CA ASN A 50 11.31 8.60 -22.03
C ASN A 50 9.96 9.27 -21.81
N ILE A 51 9.98 10.40 -21.10
CA ILE A 51 8.82 11.28 -20.91
C ILE A 51 9.01 12.51 -21.80
N PRO A 52 8.21 12.72 -22.86
CA PRO A 52 8.41 13.82 -23.79
C PRO A 52 8.08 15.17 -23.13
N LYS A 53 8.66 16.26 -23.67
CA LYS A 53 8.44 17.63 -23.16
C LYS A 53 6.97 18.05 -23.24
N ASP A 54 6.20 17.48 -24.16
CA ASP A 54 4.78 17.72 -24.35
C ASP A 54 3.92 17.34 -23.13
N ILE A 55 4.46 16.59 -22.16
CA ILE A 55 3.81 16.36 -20.87
C ILE A 55 3.38 17.68 -20.19
N LEU A 56 4.10 18.79 -20.46
CA LEU A 56 3.78 20.14 -19.97
C LEU A 56 2.43 20.70 -20.46
N LYS A 57 1.86 20.14 -21.53
CA LYS A 57 0.52 20.50 -22.00
C LYS A 57 -0.56 20.05 -21.00
N LEU A 58 -0.29 19.01 -20.20
CA LEU A 58 -1.20 18.48 -19.19
C LEU A 58 -1.16 19.30 -17.88
N ARG A 59 -1.42 20.60 -17.96
CA ARG A 59 -1.27 21.54 -16.83
C ARG A 59 -2.12 21.21 -15.59
N LYS A 60 -3.22 20.46 -15.76
CA LYS A 60 -4.12 20.04 -14.68
C LYS A 60 -3.74 18.69 -14.06
N LEU A 61 -2.69 18.04 -14.55
CA LEU A 61 -2.27 16.72 -14.08
C LEU A 61 -1.85 16.80 -12.61
N LYS A 62 -2.49 15.98 -11.78
CA LYS A 62 -2.22 15.87 -10.34
C LYS A 62 -1.51 14.57 -9.99
N THR A 63 -1.84 13.51 -10.71
CA THR A 63 -1.31 12.17 -10.47
C THR A 63 -0.84 11.56 -11.78
N ILE A 64 0.38 11.04 -11.77
CA ILE A 64 0.91 10.23 -12.87
C ILE A 64 1.50 8.93 -12.32
N ASP A 65 1.11 7.82 -12.93
CA ASP A 65 1.66 6.50 -12.63
C ASP A 65 2.42 5.97 -13.83
N LEU A 66 3.75 5.84 -13.66
CA LEU A 66 4.71 5.32 -14.62
C LEU A 66 5.41 4.08 -14.05
N SER A 67 4.80 3.41 -13.07
CA SER A 67 5.38 2.21 -12.47
C SER A 67 5.53 1.07 -13.49
N LYS A 68 6.48 0.15 -13.25
CA LYS A 68 6.76 -1.00 -14.12
C LYS A 68 6.98 -0.56 -15.58
N ASN A 69 7.96 0.31 -15.78
CA ASN A 69 8.42 0.79 -17.08
C ASN A 69 9.95 0.66 -17.18
N GLU A 70 10.54 1.17 -18.26
CA GLU A 70 11.98 1.10 -18.52
C GLU A 70 12.66 2.47 -18.41
N ILE A 71 12.13 3.36 -17.57
CA ILE A 71 12.65 4.72 -17.42
C ILE A 71 13.99 4.68 -16.70
N LYS A 72 15.02 5.23 -17.35
CA LYS A 72 16.37 5.37 -16.77
C LYS A 72 16.66 6.80 -16.32
N THR A 73 16.10 7.78 -17.03
CA THR A 73 16.37 9.21 -16.79
C THR A 73 15.06 9.98 -16.73
N LEU A 74 14.91 10.80 -15.68
CA LEU A 74 13.75 11.67 -15.51
C LEU A 74 13.96 13.00 -16.23
N GLN A 75 13.03 13.34 -17.11
CA GLN A 75 13.10 14.56 -17.92
C GLN A 75 12.64 15.78 -17.09
N SER A 76 13.40 16.87 -17.16
CA SER A 76 13.13 18.10 -16.37
C SER A 76 11.73 18.69 -16.58
N ALA A 77 11.10 18.42 -17.73
CA ALA A 77 9.75 18.86 -18.06
C ALA A 77 8.69 18.30 -17.09
N LEU A 78 8.86 17.07 -16.59
CA LEU A 78 7.92 16.44 -15.66
C LEU A 78 7.74 17.27 -14.37
N PHE A 79 8.85 17.80 -13.84
CA PHE A 79 8.89 18.53 -12.57
C PHE A 79 8.42 19.98 -12.67
N LYS A 80 8.21 20.48 -13.90
CA LYS A 80 7.66 21.82 -14.17
C LYS A 80 6.13 21.82 -14.24
N LEU A 81 5.47 20.67 -14.02
CA LEU A 81 4.02 20.60 -13.94
C LEU A 81 3.53 21.26 -12.63
N PRO A 82 2.67 22.30 -12.70
CA PRO A 82 2.35 23.13 -11.54
C PRO A 82 1.44 22.43 -10.52
N ASN A 83 0.68 21.43 -10.96
CA ASN A 83 -0.33 20.74 -10.15
C ASN A 83 0.03 19.29 -9.83
N LEU A 84 1.19 18.79 -10.27
CA LEU A 84 1.58 17.40 -10.06
C LEU A 84 1.92 17.18 -8.59
N ARG A 85 1.13 16.37 -7.89
CA ARG A 85 1.30 16.07 -6.46
C ARG A 85 1.83 14.65 -6.23
N THR A 86 1.37 13.70 -7.05
CA THR A 86 1.72 12.28 -6.89
C THR A 86 2.41 11.76 -8.14
N LEU A 87 3.62 11.21 -7.94
CA LEU A 87 4.43 10.60 -8.99
C LEU A 87 4.80 9.17 -8.57
N ASN A 88 4.30 8.18 -9.31
CA ASN A 88 4.70 6.79 -9.14
C ASN A 88 5.66 6.35 -10.25
N LEU A 89 6.84 5.90 -9.84
CA LEU A 89 7.98 5.43 -10.63
C LEU A 89 8.47 4.06 -10.15
N TYR A 90 7.69 3.35 -9.34
CA TYR A 90 8.02 2.04 -8.80
C TYR A 90 8.43 1.05 -9.90
N CYS A 91 9.44 0.20 -9.67
CA CYS A 91 9.95 -0.75 -10.68
C CYS A 91 10.32 -0.06 -12.01
N ASN A 92 11.36 0.78 -11.96
CA ASN A 92 12.01 1.35 -13.14
C ASN A 92 13.54 1.13 -13.02
N SER A 93 14.36 1.86 -13.78
CA SER A 93 15.83 1.77 -13.72
C SER A 93 16.47 3.15 -13.49
N ILE A 94 15.83 3.99 -12.69
CA ILE A 94 16.25 5.36 -12.44
C ILE A 94 17.46 5.38 -11.51
N THR A 95 18.51 6.10 -11.89
CA THR A 95 19.77 6.18 -11.12
C THR A 95 19.92 7.46 -10.29
N ALA A 96 19.23 8.53 -10.66
CA ALA A 96 19.26 9.80 -9.92
C ALA A 96 17.98 10.62 -10.09
N LEU A 97 17.66 11.41 -9.07
CA LEU A 97 16.64 12.47 -9.16
C LEU A 97 17.31 13.75 -9.68
N PRO A 98 16.77 14.40 -10.73
CA PRO A 98 17.35 15.62 -11.27
C PRO A 98 17.09 16.81 -10.35
N LYS A 99 17.94 17.84 -10.39
CA LYS A 99 17.81 19.02 -9.51
C LYS A 99 16.42 19.67 -9.51
N GLN A 100 15.71 19.63 -10.64
CA GLN A 100 14.38 20.18 -10.80
C GLN A 100 13.31 19.46 -9.98
N PHE A 101 13.57 18.23 -9.51
CA PHE A 101 12.66 17.52 -8.62
C PHE A 101 12.47 18.26 -7.29
N TYR A 102 13.55 18.82 -6.74
CA TYR A 102 13.54 19.46 -5.43
C TYR A 102 12.74 20.77 -5.42
N ASP A 103 12.66 21.46 -6.57
CA ASP A 103 11.84 22.67 -6.76
C ASP A 103 10.41 22.36 -7.23
N SER A 104 10.05 21.08 -7.31
CA SER A 104 8.77 20.65 -7.88
C SER A 104 7.61 20.77 -6.88
N SER A 105 6.39 20.65 -7.42
CA SER A 105 5.16 20.70 -6.64
C SER A 105 4.70 19.33 -6.10
N ILE A 106 5.56 18.31 -6.23
CA ILE A 106 5.30 16.93 -5.83
C ILE A 106 5.33 16.82 -4.30
N THR A 107 4.35 16.12 -3.73
CA THR A 107 4.27 15.83 -2.29
C THR A 107 4.38 14.33 -2.01
N CYS A 108 4.07 13.48 -2.99
CA CYS A 108 4.15 12.02 -2.85
C CYS A 108 4.98 11.44 -4.00
N LEU A 109 6.12 10.83 -3.66
CA LEU A 109 7.01 10.14 -4.59
C LEU A 109 7.09 8.66 -4.22
N ILE A 110 6.71 7.79 -5.17
CA ILE A 110 6.92 6.35 -5.06
C ILE A 110 7.98 5.95 -6.09
N ALA A 111 9.19 5.66 -5.65
CA ALA A 111 10.33 5.30 -6.49
C ALA A 111 11.04 4.03 -5.99
N GLY A 112 10.29 3.12 -5.35
CA GLY A 112 10.79 1.81 -4.94
C GLY A 112 11.25 0.96 -6.13
N HIS A 113 12.14 -0.01 -5.89
CA HIS A 113 12.72 -0.90 -6.91
C HIS A 113 13.29 -0.10 -8.10
N ASN A 114 14.24 0.78 -7.81
CA ASN A 114 15.00 1.55 -8.79
C ASN A 114 16.51 1.35 -8.52
N ARG A 115 17.36 2.23 -9.07
CA ARG A 115 18.82 2.18 -8.93
C ARG A 115 19.37 3.49 -8.36
N LEU A 116 18.57 4.22 -7.57
CA LEU A 116 18.96 5.51 -7.00
C LEU A 116 20.15 5.31 -6.05
N THR A 117 21.24 6.02 -6.30
CA THR A 117 22.46 5.93 -5.48
C THR A 117 22.57 7.05 -4.45
N ALA A 118 21.88 8.18 -4.67
CA ALA A 118 21.85 9.31 -3.76
C ALA A 118 20.54 10.10 -3.89
N VAL A 119 20.11 10.70 -2.77
CA VAL A 119 19.01 11.67 -2.70
C VAL A 119 19.45 12.79 -1.76
N ASP A 120 19.20 14.02 -2.16
CA ASP A 120 19.49 15.20 -1.36
C ASP A 120 18.29 15.49 -0.44
N PHE A 121 18.30 14.88 0.74
CA PHE A 121 17.18 14.96 1.70
C PHE A 121 17.01 16.37 2.28
N GLU A 122 18.06 17.19 2.29
CA GLU A 122 18.01 18.58 2.77
C GLU A 122 17.16 19.48 1.86
N LYS A 123 16.87 19.04 0.64
CA LYS A 123 16.07 19.80 -0.33
C LYS A 123 14.63 19.30 -0.48
N LEU A 124 14.17 18.41 0.40
CA LEU A 124 12.83 17.81 0.32
C LEU A 124 11.75 18.65 1.03
N HIS A 125 11.70 19.95 0.75
CA HIS A 125 10.81 20.88 1.46
C HIS A 125 9.31 20.68 1.19
N ASN A 126 8.95 19.95 0.14
CA ASN A 126 7.56 19.73 -0.29
C ASN A 126 7.07 18.29 -0.12
N ILE A 127 7.97 17.34 0.14
CA ILE A 127 7.62 15.91 0.17
C ILE A 127 7.01 15.54 1.51
N GLU A 128 5.84 14.93 1.45
CA GLU A 128 5.09 14.39 2.58
C GLU A 128 5.22 12.86 2.66
N SER A 129 5.27 12.20 1.50
CA SER A 129 5.39 10.74 1.40
C SER A 129 6.49 10.37 0.41
N LEU A 130 7.45 9.58 0.87
CA LEU A 130 8.63 9.19 0.12
C LEU A 130 8.87 7.68 0.25
N ASP A 131 8.72 6.97 -0.85
CA ASP A 131 9.10 5.56 -0.95
C ASP A 131 10.30 5.43 -1.89
N LEU A 132 11.42 4.98 -1.33
CA LEU A 132 12.69 4.70 -1.98
C LEU A 132 13.14 3.27 -1.69
N THR A 133 12.22 2.36 -1.39
CA THR A 133 12.54 0.95 -1.10
C THR A 133 13.33 0.30 -2.22
N TYR A 134 14.22 -0.65 -1.91
CA TYR A 134 14.98 -1.42 -2.90
C TYR A 134 15.69 -0.53 -3.94
N ASN A 135 16.50 0.41 -3.45
CA ASN A 135 17.39 1.25 -4.25
C ASN A 135 18.86 0.95 -3.86
N GLN A 136 19.79 1.85 -4.20
CA GLN A 136 21.23 1.70 -3.95
C GLN A 136 21.76 2.83 -3.05
N LEU A 137 20.94 3.34 -2.14
CA LEU A 137 21.31 4.42 -1.23
C LEU A 137 22.23 3.90 -0.13
N THR A 138 23.41 4.50 0.02
CA THR A 138 24.39 4.12 1.05
C THR A 138 24.40 5.05 2.26
N SER A 139 23.99 6.30 2.09
CA SER A 139 23.91 7.28 3.16
C SER A 139 22.59 8.04 3.14
N ILE A 140 21.98 8.18 4.31
CA ILE A 140 20.72 8.88 4.54
C ILE A 140 20.93 9.92 5.63
N HIS A 141 20.77 11.20 5.31
CA HIS A 141 20.89 12.31 6.27
C HIS A 141 19.68 13.22 6.15
N ILE A 142 18.72 13.07 7.07
CA ILE A 142 17.47 13.82 7.05
C ILE A 142 17.52 14.91 8.11
N GLY A 143 17.69 16.16 7.67
CA GLY A 143 17.65 17.34 8.52
C GLY A 143 16.26 17.96 8.65
N LEU A 144 16.17 19.04 9.42
CA LEU A 144 14.94 19.80 9.70
C LEU A 144 14.22 20.31 8.44
N GLU A 145 14.92 20.44 7.32
CA GLU A 145 14.36 20.90 6.05
C GLU A 145 13.29 19.98 5.47
N ALA A 146 13.31 18.69 5.83
CA ALA A 146 12.31 17.70 5.46
C ALA A 146 11.11 17.67 6.43
N TRP A 147 10.76 18.81 7.05
CA TRP A 147 9.72 18.89 8.09
C TRP A 147 8.31 18.46 7.66
N LYS A 148 7.99 18.52 6.36
CA LYS A 148 6.71 18.01 5.83
C LYS A 148 6.67 16.50 5.69
N LEU A 149 7.82 15.82 5.78
CA LEU A 149 7.91 14.39 5.58
C LEU A 149 7.17 13.67 6.72
N ARG A 150 6.18 12.88 6.34
CA ARG A 150 5.34 12.09 7.24
C ARG A 150 5.57 10.60 7.06
N LEU A 151 5.80 10.17 5.82
CA LEU A 151 6.02 8.77 5.48
C LEU A 151 7.36 8.62 4.75
N LEU A 152 8.23 7.77 5.29
CA LEU A 152 9.49 7.41 4.68
C LEU A 152 9.65 5.89 4.58
N ARG A 153 9.87 5.38 3.37
CA ARG A 153 10.33 4.02 3.13
C ARG A 153 11.67 4.02 2.43
N ILE A 154 12.65 3.35 3.02
CA ILE A 154 14.02 3.20 2.55
C ILE A 154 14.53 1.77 2.76
N LYS A 155 13.65 0.82 3.10
CA LYS A 155 13.90 -0.62 3.18
C LYS A 155 14.65 -1.16 1.94
N GLY A 156 15.50 -2.17 2.09
CA GLY A 156 16.19 -2.79 0.95
C GLY A 156 17.25 -1.92 0.26
N ASN A 157 17.73 -0.86 0.92
CA ASN A 157 18.89 -0.10 0.47
C ASN A 157 20.15 -0.56 1.23
N PRO A 158 21.34 -0.55 0.60
CA PRO A 158 22.61 -0.88 1.26
C PRO A 158 23.09 0.28 2.15
N ILE A 159 22.25 0.70 3.11
CA ILE A 159 22.53 1.86 3.97
C ILE A 159 23.65 1.49 4.95
N GLU A 160 24.72 2.26 4.89
CA GLU A 160 25.86 2.18 5.80
C GLU A 160 25.75 3.26 6.88
N ASN A 161 25.27 4.45 6.50
CA ASN A 161 25.14 5.59 7.41
C ASN A 161 23.73 6.16 7.37
N CYS A 162 23.05 6.19 8.52
CA CYS A 162 21.71 6.76 8.64
C CYS A 162 21.65 7.72 9.81
N SER A 163 21.24 8.96 9.53
CA SER A 163 20.96 9.99 10.52
C SER A 163 19.65 10.67 10.16
N ILE A 164 18.74 10.74 11.13
CA ILE A 164 17.44 11.40 11.00
C ILE A 164 17.32 12.33 12.19
N ASP A 165 17.10 13.61 11.93
CA ASP A 165 16.88 14.61 12.98
C ASP A 165 15.72 14.18 13.88
N ASN A 166 15.89 14.32 15.20
CA ASN A 166 14.92 13.89 16.19
C ASN A 166 13.56 14.59 16.06
N ALA A 167 13.52 15.85 15.62
CA ALA A 167 12.28 16.57 15.41
C ALA A 167 11.50 15.99 14.23
N VAL A 168 12.18 15.71 13.11
CA VAL A 168 11.57 15.02 11.96
C VAL A 168 11.11 13.63 12.36
N LYS A 169 11.95 12.87 13.08
CA LYS A 169 11.62 11.52 13.56
C LYS A 169 10.36 11.48 14.42
N ARG A 170 10.10 12.51 15.24
CA ARG A 170 8.88 12.61 16.07
C ARG A 170 7.61 12.89 15.27
N HIS A 171 7.74 13.53 14.11
CA HIS A 171 6.60 13.86 13.24
C HIS A 171 6.36 12.84 12.13
N LEU A 172 7.35 11.98 11.83
CA LEU A 172 7.16 10.85 10.94
C LEU A 172 6.05 9.95 11.48
N ASP A 173 4.97 9.80 10.71
CA ASP A 173 3.91 8.82 10.96
C ASP A 173 4.38 7.40 10.62
N TYR A 174 5.35 7.28 9.70
CA TYR A 174 5.84 5.99 9.25
C TYR A 174 7.29 6.04 8.78
N LEU A 175 8.09 5.09 9.27
CA LEU A 175 9.47 4.85 8.87
C LEU A 175 9.69 3.35 8.63
N ASP A 176 10.09 2.99 7.41
CA ASP A 176 10.46 1.63 7.02
C ASP A 176 11.91 1.61 6.53
N ILE A 177 12.80 1.06 7.34
CA ILE A 177 14.25 1.01 7.10
C ILE A 177 14.76 -0.38 7.50
N ASP A 178 15.50 -1.02 6.60
CA ASP A 178 16.35 -2.15 6.97
C ASP A 178 17.66 -1.55 7.48
N ILE A 179 17.88 -1.56 8.79
CA ILE A 179 19.22 -1.31 9.32
C ILE A 179 19.94 -2.64 9.23
N ASN A 180 20.93 -2.74 8.33
CA ASN A 180 21.78 -3.91 8.23
C ASN A 180 22.29 -4.32 9.61
N GLU A 181 22.19 -5.61 9.96
CA GLU A 181 22.82 -6.26 11.13
C GLU A 181 24.37 -6.25 11.10
N TYR A 182 24.98 -5.27 10.43
CA TYR A 182 26.42 -5.07 10.31
C TYR A 182 26.96 -3.92 11.17
N THR A 183 26.23 -3.49 12.21
CA THR A 183 26.75 -2.61 13.28
C THR A 183 27.61 -3.36 14.30
N ASN A 184 28.38 -4.36 13.85
CA ASN A 184 29.39 -5.02 14.65
C ASN A 184 30.80 -4.69 14.12
N LYS A 185 31.10 -3.39 14.01
CA LYS A 185 32.48 -2.86 14.13
C LYS A 185 32.47 -1.34 14.34
N LYS A 186 32.66 -0.96 15.61
CA LYS A 186 33.11 0.35 16.11
C LYS A 186 32.29 1.56 15.66
N THR A 187 31.37 2.00 16.51
CA THR A 187 31.51 3.24 17.33
C THR A 187 30.35 3.26 18.32
N SER A 188 30.65 3.47 19.61
CA SER A 188 29.70 3.57 20.71
C SER A 188 28.63 4.61 20.43
N ILE A 189 27.43 4.18 20.05
CA ILE A 189 26.21 4.98 20.19
C ILE A 189 25.11 4.03 20.68
N MET A 190 24.45 4.48 21.75
CA MET A 190 23.54 3.74 22.60
C MET A 190 22.52 2.90 21.84
N GLU A 191 22.47 1.62 22.19
CA GLU A 191 21.31 0.77 21.96
C GLU A 191 20.08 1.44 22.58
N THR A 192 19.02 1.61 21.78
CA THR A 192 17.67 1.64 22.34
C THR A 192 16.71 1.11 21.28
N ARG A 193 16.14 -0.06 21.61
CA ARG A 193 15.07 -0.74 20.86
C ARG A 193 13.92 0.24 20.63
N GLY A 194 13.84 0.79 19.43
CA GLY A 194 12.72 1.60 18.99
C GLY A 194 11.59 0.68 18.53
N THR A 195 10.54 0.57 19.33
CA THR A 195 9.28 -0.05 18.97
C THR A 195 8.70 0.69 17.76
N VAL A 196 8.56 -0.03 16.65
CA VAL A 196 7.92 0.44 15.43
C VAL A 196 6.47 0.82 15.77
N ILE A 197 6.11 2.09 15.60
CA ILE A 197 4.70 2.53 15.59
C ILE A 197 4.37 2.76 14.11
N LYS A 198 3.71 1.79 13.46
CA LYS A 198 3.20 1.95 12.08
C LYS A 198 1.83 2.66 12.14
N LYS A 199 1.64 3.72 11.35
CA LYS A 199 0.29 4.15 10.90
C LYS A 199 0.25 4.41 9.38
N ASP A 200 -0.93 4.13 8.83
CA ASP A 200 -1.33 3.77 7.46
C ASP A 200 -0.62 4.35 6.22
N THR A 201 -0.27 3.43 5.32
CA THR A 201 -0.39 3.59 3.86
C THR A 201 -1.85 3.70 3.48
N GLY A 202 -2.24 4.68 2.66
CA GLY A 202 -3.65 4.87 2.25
C GLY A 202 -4.30 3.76 1.39
N ILE A 203 -3.85 2.51 1.50
CA ILE A 203 -4.57 1.31 1.06
C ILE A 203 -4.60 0.37 2.26
N HIS A 204 -5.79 0.10 2.77
CA HIS A 204 -5.95 -0.87 3.85
C HIS A 204 -5.87 -2.28 3.29
N HIS A 205 -5.09 -3.15 3.91
CA HIS A 205 -5.06 -4.57 3.53
C HIS A 205 -5.88 -5.37 4.54
N ILE A 206 -6.93 -6.04 4.06
CA ILE A 206 -7.84 -6.84 4.86
C ILE A 206 -7.47 -8.31 4.71
N PHE A 207 -6.90 -8.92 5.75
CA PHE A 207 -6.64 -10.36 5.79
C PHE A 207 -7.87 -11.10 6.31
N ILE A 208 -8.36 -12.11 5.58
CA ILE A 208 -9.49 -12.93 6.02
C ILE A 208 -8.95 -14.30 6.44
N SER A 209 -8.99 -14.57 7.75
CA SER A 209 -8.62 -15.86 8.33
C SER A 209 -9.88 -16.69 8.52
N TYR A 210 -9.91 -17.91 7.99
CA TYR A 210 -11.09 -18.78 8.04
C TYR A 210 -10.71 -20.26 7.94
N SER A 211 -11.60 -21.16 8.38
CA SER A 211 -11.48 -22.59 8.07
C SER A 211 -12.10 -22.89 6.70
N HIS A 212 -11.53 -23.83 5.95
CA HIS A 212 -12.12 -24.28 4.68
C HIS A 212 -13.57 -24.77 4.83
N ASP A 213 -13.96 -25.28 6.01
CA ASP A 213 -15.35 -25.65 6.33
C ASP A 213 -16.31 -24.45 6.30
N ASP A 214 -15.79 -23.23 6.49
CA ASP A 214 -16.54 -21.98 6.56
C ASP A 214 -16.55 -21.20 5.24
N THR A 215 -16.14 -21.82 4.12
CA THR A 215 -16.05 -21.20 2.78
C THR A 215 -17.36 -20.48 2.38
N ARG A 216 -18.53 -21.03 2.75
CA ARG A 216 -19.83 -20.37 2.49
C ARG A 216 -19.89 -18.94 3.06
N TRP A 217 -19.34 -18.74 4.25
CA TRP A 217 -19.34 -17.44 4.93
C TRP A 217 -18.32 -16.49 4.34
N LEU A 218 -17.15 -17.00 3.93
CA LEU A 218 -16.18 -16.24 3.15
C LEU A 218 -16.82 -15.68 1.87
N GLU A 219 -17.52 -16.52 1.09
CA GLU A 219 -18.17 -16.09 -0.16
C GLU A 219 -19.24 -15.01 0.07
N LYS A 220 -20.02 -15.13 1.16
CA LYS A 220 -20.99 -14.08 1.54
C LYS A 220 -20.25 -12.79 1.90
N LEU A 221 -19.21 -12.84 2.72
CA LEU A 221 -18.41 -11.66 3.11
C LEU A 221 -17.77 -10.97 1.90
N LYS A 222 -17.18 -11.73 0.97
CA LYS A 222 -16.54 -11.19 -0.25
C LYS A 222 -17.52 -10.41 -1.12
N LYS A 223 -18.79 -10.84 -1.22
CA LYS A 223 -19.83 -10.07 -1.94
C LYS A 223 -20.08 -8.69 -1.33
N HIS A 224 -20.06 -8.59 -0.01
CA HIS A 224 -20.22 -7.32 0.71
C HIS A 224 -18.98 -6.43 0.55
N LEU A 225 -17.78 -7.00 0.69
CA LEU A 225 -16.51 -6.28 0.48
C LEU A 225 -16.43 -5.71 -0.92
N LYS A 226 -16.79 -6.47 -1.95
CA LYS A 226 -16.85 -6.00 -3.34
C LYS A 226 -17.75 -4.79 -3.54
N GLY A 227 -18.80 -4.65 -2.72
CA GLY A 227 -19.65 -3.46 -2.69
C GLY A 227 -18.94 -2.21 -2.16
N LEU A 228 -17.97 -2.37 -1.25
CA LEU A 228 -17.15 -1.28 -0.69
C LEU A 228 -15.97 -0.91 -1.59
N GLU A 229 -15.40 -1.84 -2.36
CA GLU A 229 -14.25 -1.61 -3.26
C GLU A 229 -14.49 -0.46 -4.26
N SER A 230 -15.75 -0.19 -4.59
CA SER A 230 -16.12 0.92 -5.49
C SER A 230 -15.96 2.32 -4.86
N TYR A 231 -15.80 2.40 -3.54
CA TYR A 231 -15.84 3.63 -2.77
C TYR A 231 -14.60 3.87 -1.91
N TYR A 232 -13.86 2.83 -1.55
CA TYR A 232 -12.70 2.90 -0.67
C TYR A 232 -11.54 2.09 -1.25
N ASP A 233 -10.32 2.60 -1.07
CA ASP A 233 -9.09 1.94 -1.52
C ASP A 233 -8.64 0.92 -0.45
N PHE A 234 -8.94 -0.35 -0.66
CA PHE A 234 -8.45 -1.47 0.16
C PHE A 234 -8.23 -2.71 -0.70
N GLU A 235 -7.40 -3.64 -0.22
CA GLU A 235 -7.19 -4.95 -0.84
C GLU A 235 -7.49 -6.05 0.18
N GLU A 236 -8.41 -6.94 -0.15
CA GLU A 236 -8.69 -8.14 0.63
C GLU A 236 -7.76 -9.30 0.24
N TRP A 237 -7.41 -10.17 1.18
CA TRP A 237 -6.63 -11.37 0.94
C TRP A 237 -7.27 -12.57 1.63
N ASP A 238 -7.31 -13.69 0.90
CA ASP A 238 -7.72 -15.02 1.37
C ASP A 238 -6.91 -16.09 0.60
N ASP A 239 -6.84 -17.30 1.15
CA ASP A 239 -6.04 -18.40 0.62
C ASP A 239 -6.55 -18.95 -0.74
N GLN A 240 -7.78 -18.66 -1.18
CA GLN A 240 -8.24 -19.03 -2.52
C GLN A 240 -7.48 -18.27 -3.62
N LYS A 241 -6.73 -17.22 -3.26
CA LYS A 241 -5.88 -16.46 -4.20
C LYS A 241 -4.55 -17.17 -4.51
N LEU A 242 -4.20 -18.24 -3.78
CA LEU A 242 -2.98 -19.02 -3.99
C LEU A 242 -3.08 -19.89 -5.26
N LYS A 243 -2.01 -19.93 -6.05
CA LYS A 243 -1.87 -20.83 -7.21
C LYS A 243 -1.03 -22.04 -6.85
N ALA A 244 -1.22 -23.14 -7.58
CA ALA A 244 -0.52 -24.41 -7.34
C ALA A 244 1.03 -24.34 -7.49
N SER A 245 1.57 -23.24 -8.02
CA SER A 245 3.01 -22.98 -8.14
C SER A 245 3.59 -22.09 -7.04
N ASP A 246 2.76 -21.55 -6.16
CA ASP A 246 3.17 -20.53 -5.20
C ASP A 246 3.76 -21.17 -3.95
N GLU A 247 4.76 -20.52 -3.37
CA GLU A 247 5.22 -20.84 -2.01
C GLU A 247 4.16 -20.35 -1.02
N TRP A 248 3.10 -21.15 -0.83
CA TRP A 248 1.89 -20.80 -0.08
C TRP A 248 2.18 -20.19 1.31
N ASP A 249 3.12 -20.76 2.07
CA ASP A 249 3.54 -20.23 3.38
C ASP A 249 4.14 -18.81 3.31
N LYS A 250 4.86 -18.48 2.23
CA LYS A 250 5.47 -17.17 2.03
C LYS A 250 4.42 -16.13 1.64
N GLU A 251 3.49 -16.49 0.76
CA GLU A 251 2.38 -15.62 0.34
C GLU A 251 1.46 -15.29 1.54
N ILE A 252 1.17 -16.27 2.39
CA ILE A 252 0.41 -16.08 3.63
C ILE A 252 1.17 -15.15 4.58
N SER A 253 2.48 -15.38 4.78
CA SER A 253 3.31 -14.51 5.61
C SER A 253 3.36 -13.07 5.09
N ASP A 254 3.49 -12.87 3.78
CA ASP A 254 3.52 -11.56 3.14
C ASP A 254 2.18 -10.84 3.26
N ALA A 255 1.06 -11.55 3.08
CA ALA A 255 -0.29 -11.01 3.28
C ALA A 255 -0.54 -10.62 4.74
N LEU A 256 -0.12 -11.49 5.68
CA LEU A 256 -0.15 -11.21 7.11
C LEU A 256 0.73 -10.01 7.47
N GLU A 257 1.88 -9.81 6.83
CA GLU A 257 2.75 -8.66 7.08
C GLU A 257 2.14 -7.35 6.56
N ARG A 258 1.39 -7.39 5.45
CA ARG A 258 0.75 -6.22 4.85
C ARG A 258 -0.56 -5.80 5.52
N SER A 259 -1.28 -6.74 6.14
CA SER A 259 -2.63 -6.51 6.68
C SER A 259 -2.75 -5.42 7.75
N THR A 260 -3.61 -4.43 7.54
CA THR A 260 -3.95 -3.42 8.57
C THR A 260 -5.23 -3.77 9.31
N ILE A 261 -6.06 -4.63 8.71
CA ILE A 261 -7.28 -5.20 9.27
C ILE A 261 -7.22 -6.72 9.08
N ALA A 262 -7.68 -7.48 10.06
CA ALA A 262 -7.85 -8.92 9.97
C ALA A 262 -9.28 -9.31 10.40
N ILE A 263 -10.02 -9.97 9.52
CA ILE A 263 -11.35 -10.52 9.82
C ILE A 263 -11.19 -12.02 10.06
N CYS A 264 -11.57 -12.49 11.24
CA CYS A 264 -11.47 -13.90 11.61
C CYS A 264 -12.88 -14.52 11.59
N LEU A 265 -13.13 -15.48 10.69
CA LEU A 265 -14.40 -16.21 10.65
C LEU A 265 -14.38 -17.31 11.71
N VAL A 266 -14.94 -17.02 12.88
CA VAL A 266 -14.83 -17.87 14.06
C VAL A 266 -15.91 -18.96 14.06
N SER A 267 -15.45 -20.21 14.08
CA SER A 267 -16.21 -21.43 14.22
C SER A 267 -15.41 -22.45 15.07
N ALA A 268 -16.02 -23.58 15.43
CA ALA A 268 -15.29 -24.67 16.06
C ALA A 268 -14.13 -25.20 15.17
N SER A 269 -14.34 -25.31 13.85
CA SER A 269 -13.31 -25.74 12.90
C SER A 269 -12.16 -24.73 12.80
N PHE A 270 -12.46 -23.44 12.80
CA PHE A 270 -11.46 -22.37 12.84
C PHE A 270 -10.60 -22.48 14.11
N MET A 271 -11.24 -22.68 15.27
CA MET A 271 -10.54 -22.82 16.55
C MET A 271 -9.75 -24.13 16.68
N ALA A 272 -10.13 -25.18 15.94
CA ALA A 272 -9.46 -26.47 15.94
C ALA A 272 -8.28 -26.55 14.95
N SER A 273 -8.17 -25.60 14.02
CA SER A 273 -7.12 -25.63 12.98
C SER A 273 -5.73 -25.34 13.56
N ASP A 274 -4.84 -26.33 13.51
CA ASP A 274 -3.43 -26.19 13.92
C ASP A 274 -2.68 -25.17 13.07
N TYR A 275 -3.03 -25.05 11.78
CA TYR A 275 -2.42 -24.08 10.88
C TYR A 275 -2.77 -22.66 11.31
N ILE A 276 -4.07 -22.37 11.49
CA ILE A 276 -4.54 -21.05 11.91
C ILE A 276 -3.91 -20.69 13.27
N ARG A 277 -3.93 -21.61 14.24
CA ARG A 277 -3.35 -21.44 15.59
C ARG A 277 -1.84 -21.24 15.59
N GLY A 278 -1.12 -22.00 14.78
CA GLY A 278 0.34 -22.01 14.78
C GLY A 278 0.98 -20.98 13.86
N LYS A 279 0.29 -20.58 12.79
CA LYS A 279 0.88 -19.80 11.68
C LYS A 279 0.21 -18.46 11.43
N GLU A 280 -1.12 -18.38 11.42
CA GLU A 280 -1.82 -17.13 11.06
C GLU A 280 -1.98 -16.18 12.25
N LEU A 281 -2.45 -16.74 13.38
CA LEU A 281 -2.87 -15.97 14.53
C LEU A 281 -1.72 -15.37 15.36
N PRO A 282 -0.60 -16.07 15.61
CA PRO A 282 0.50 -15.48 16.38
C PRO A 282 1.08 -14.21 15.72
N PRO A 283 1.32 -14.18 14.38
CA PRO A 283 1.69 -12.95 13.69
C PRO A 283 0.62 -11.86 13.78
N LEU A 284 -0.68 -12.20 13.69
CA LEU A 284 -1.76 -11.23 13.83
C LEU A 284 -1.78 -10.58 15.21
N PHE A 285 -1.63 -11.32 16.32
CA PHE A 285 -1.58 -10.69 17.66
C PHE A 285 -0.33 -9.86 17.86
N LYS A 286 0.80 -10.35 17.36
CA LYS A 286 2.04 -9.58 17.40
C LYS A 286 1.83 -8.24 16.69
N LYS A 287 1.23 -8.25 15.50
CA LYS A 287 0.89 -7.03 14.76
C LYS A 287 -0.18 -6.17 15.41
N ALA A 288 -1.22 -6.75 16.00
CA ALA A 288 -2.24 -5.97 16.71
C ALA A 288 -1.63 -5.22 17.92
N LYS A 289 -0.67 -5.85 18.61
CA LYS A 289 0.04 -5.26 19.75
C LYS A 289 1.10 -4.24 19.33
N GLU A 290 1.86 -4.51 18.28
CA GLU A 290 3.02 -3.69 17.85
C GLU A 290 2.62 -2.58 16.86
N ASN A 291 1.75 -2.91 15.90
CA ASN A 291 1.42 -2.06 14.74
C ASN A 291 -0.04 -1.59 14.71
N GLY A 292 -0.84 -1.94 15.73
CA GLY A 292 -2.24 -1.51 15.82
C GLY A 292 -3.20 -2.15 14.82
N THR A 293 -2.81 -3.25 14.16
CA THR A 293 -3.69 -4.03 13.26
C THR A 293 -5.02 -4.34 13.95
N LYS A 294 -6.12 -4.03 13.28
CA LYS A 294 -7.47 -4.27 13.82
C LYS A 294 -7.88 -5.71 13.57
N ILE A 295 -8.09 -6.48 14.64
CA ILE A 295 -8.62 -7.84 14.54
C ILE A 295 -10.12 -7.78 14.84
N ILE A 296 -10.92 -8.32 13.93
CA ILE A 296 -12.38 -8.34 14.01
C ILE A 296 -12.84 -9.81 13.97
N PRO A 297 -13.16 -10.41 15.13
CA PRO A 297 -13.83 -11.70 15.18
C PRO A 297 -15.25 -11.60 14.62
N LEU A 298 -15.58 -12.41 13.62
CA LEU A 298 -16.94 -12.58 13.09
C LEU A 298 -17.40 -14.00 13.40
N MET A 299 -18.38 -14.13 14.30
CA MET A 299 -18.91 -15.44 14.72
C MET A 299 -19.77 -16.03 13.60
N VAL A 300 -19.24 -17.03 12.90
CA VAL A 300 -19.95 -17.66 11.78
C VAL A 300 -20.74 -18.90 12.19
N SER A 301 -20.26 -19.62 13.21
CA SER A 301 -20.92 -20.79 13.80
C SER A 301 -20.67 -20.85 15.32
N PRO A 302 -21.54 -21.50 16.13
CA PRO A 302 -21.37 -21.61 17.57
C PRO A 302 -20.01 -22.15 17.96
N CYS A 303 -19.35 -21.46 18.89
CA CYS A 303 -18.00 -21.79 19.32
C CYS A 303 -17.89 -21.60 20.84
N GLY A 304 -18.11 -22.68 21.59
CA GLY A 304 -18.11 -22.65 23.06
C GLY A 304 -16.76 -22.32 23.70
N VAL A 305 -15.67 -22.32 22.93
CA VAL A 305 -14.32 -21.99 23.41
C VAL A 305 -13.92 -20.54 23.11
N PHE A 306 -14.81 -19.73 22.53
CA PHE A 306 -14.46 -18.35 22.13
C PHE A 306 -14.14 -17.46 23.33
N GLU A 307 -14.93 -17.54 24.41
CA GLU A 307 -14.76 -16.67 25.59
C GLU A 307 -13.41 -16.92 26.29
N ASP A 308 -12.98 -18.18 26.33
CA ASP A 308 -11.68 -18.60 26.87
C ASP A 308 -10.52 -18.43 25.87
N SER A 309 -10.82 -18.05 24.63
CA SER A 309 -9.82 -17.93 23.59
C SER A 309 -9.04 -16.63 23.65
N TRP A 310 -7.95 -16.61 22.90
CA TRP A 310 -7.16 -15.41 22.64
C TRP A 310 -7.92 -14.34 21.82
N LEU A 311 -9.02 -14.68 21.12
CA LEU A 311 -9.85 -13.71 20.38
C LEU A 311 -10.80 -12.91 21.26
N SER A 312 -11.17 -13.40 22.45
CA SER A 312 -12.15 -12.71 23.30
C SER A 312 -11.69 -11.32 23.76
N LYS A 313 -10.39 -11.04 23.62
CA LYS A 313 -9.76 -9.73 23.89
C LYS A 313 -10.06 -8.68 22.81
N TYR A 314 -10.61 -9.07 21.66
CA TYR A 314 -10.93 -8.18 20.55
C TYR A 314 -12.44 -8.03 20.40
N GLN A 315 -12.88 -6.83 20.01
CA GLN A 315 -14.30 -6.54 19.82
C GLN A 315 -14.84 -7.31 18.61
N ALA A 316 -15.76 -8.25 18.86
CA ALA A 316 -16.43 -9.00 17.81
C ALA A 316 -17.38 -8.13 16.97
N ALA A 317 -17.62 -8.56 15.74
CA ALA A 317 -18.63 -7.98 14.85
C ALA A 317 -20.05 -8.30 15.36
N GLY A 318 -20.56 -7.44 16.24
CA GLY A 318 -21.84 -7.62 16.92
C GLY A 318 -21.74 -8.53 18.15
N ASN A 319 -22.84 -9.17 18.54
CA ASN A 319 -22.92 -10.01 19.72
C ASN A 319 -22.18 -11.36 19.50
N PRO A 320 -21.15 -11.71 20.29
CA PRO A 320 -20.45 -12.99 20.15
C PRO A 320 -21.33 -14.24 20.35
N GLN A 321 -22.45 -14.11 21.06
CA GLN A 321 -23.39 -15.20 21.35
C GLN A 321 -24.40 -15.45 20.23
N GLU A 322 -24.48 -14.54 19.26
CA GLU A 322 -25.26 -14.74 18.05
C GLU A 322 -24.29 -15.15 16.94
N THR A 323 -24.59 -16.21 16.20
CA THR A 323 -23.75 -16.66 15.08
C THR A 323 -24.47 -16.54 13.75
N LEU A 324 -23.74 -16.33 12.65
CA LEU A 324 -24.37 -16.20 11.33
C LEU A 324 -25.15 -17.47 10.93
N SER A 325 -24.72 -18.65 11.38
CA SER A 325 -25.41 -19.92 11.11
C SER A 325 -26.77 -20.06 11.78
N GLU A 326 -27.02 -19.32 12.87
CA GLU A 326 -28.28 -19.35 13.62
C GLU A 326 -29.27 -18.28 13.13
N CYS A 327 -28.79 -17.32 12.33
CA CYS A 327 -29.61 -16.27 11.74
C CYS A 327 -30.40 -16.76 10.52
N THR A 328 -31.55 -16.13 10.27
CA THR A 328 -32.15 -16.16 8.92
C THR A 328 -31.21 -15.52 7.90
N ASP A 329 -31.35 -15.86 6.62
CA ASP A 329 -30.50 -15.26 5.57
C ASP A 329 -30.57 -13.72 5.59
N ALA A 330 -31.75 -13.13 5.82
CA ALA A 330 -31.91 -11.68 5.90
C ALA A 330 -31.17 -11.05 7.10
N GLU A 331 -31.15 -11.73 8.25
CA GLU A 331 -30.42 -11.27 9.44
C GLU A 331 -28.91 -11.40 9.27
N ALA A 332 -28.45 -12.50 8.68
CA ALA A 332 -27.04 -12.70 8.36
C ALA A 332 -26.53 -11.62 7.39
N GLU A 333 -27.30 -11.32 6.32
CA GLU A 333 -27.00 -10.24 5.38
C GLU A 333 -26.94 -8.87 6.07
N ARG A 334 -27.88 -8.59 6.98
CA ARG A 334 -27.89 -7.34 7.75
C ARG A 334 -26.67 -7.20 8.63
N ARG A 335 -26.20 -8.30 9.23
CA ARG A 335 -25.02 -8.29 10.10
C ARG A 335 -23.73 -8.07 9.32
N LEU A 336 -23.59 -8.70 8.15
CA LEU A 336 -22.50 -8.44 7.22
C LEU A 336 -22.51 -6.97 6.75
N ALA A 337 -23.69 -6.41 6.44
CA ALA A 337 -23.83 -5.00 6.09
C ALA A 337 -23.44 -4.05 7.23
N ASN A 338 -23.70 -4.40 8.49
CA ASN A 338 -23.23 -3.64 9.64
C ASN A 338 -21.70 -3.70 9.79
N LEU A 339 -21.10 -4.87 9.60
CA LEU A 339 -19.63 -5.01 9.56
C LEU A 339 -19.02 -4.11 8.47
N MET A 340 -19.67 -3.96 7.31
CA MET A 340 -19.20 -3.04 6.26
C MET A 340 -19.19 -1.57 6.72
N ARG A 341 -20.11 -1.16 7.60
CA ARG A 341 -20.12 0.19 8.18
C ARG A 341 -18.95 0.38 9.14
N ASP A 342 -18.66 -0.62 9.97
CA ASP A 342 -17.53 -0.58 10.89
C ASP A 342 -16.20 -0.54 10.12
N LEU A 343 -16.07 -1.37 9.09
CA LEU A 343 -14.91 -1.37 8.19
C LEU A 343 -14.74 -0.02 7.49
N LYS A 344 -15.83 0.61 7.03
CA LYS A 344 -15.78 1.95 6.44
C LYS A 344 -15.16 2.99 7.38
N GLU A 345 -15.45 2.96 8.68
CA GLU A 345 -14.81 3.90 9.63
C GLU A 345 -13.35 3.58 9.89
N LEU A 346 -12.93 2.33 9.68
CA LEU A 346 -11.53 1.91 9.79
C LEU A 346 -10.70 2.17 8.54
N ILE A 347 -11.34 2.26 7.37
CA ILE A 347 -10.70 2.41 6.05
C ILE A 347 -10.70 3.89 5.58
N LYS A 348 -11.53 4.75 6.17
CA LYS A 348 -11.52 6.21 5.95
C LYS A 348 -10.28 6.86 6.54
#